data_AF-A0A2P4XQX7-F1
#
_entry.id   AF-A0A2P4XQX7-F1
#
_cell.length_a   1.000
_cell.length_b   1.000
_cell.length_c   1.000
_cell.angle_alpha   90.00
_cell.angle_beta   90.00
_cell.angle_gamma   90.00
#
_symmetry.space_group_name_H-M   'P 1'
#
loop_
_entity.id
_entity.type
_entity.pdbx_description
1 polymer ?
#
loop_
_entity_poly.entity_id
_entity_poly.type
_entity_poly.pdbx_seq_one_letter_code
_entity_poly.pdbx_strand_id
1 'polypeptide(L)'
;MQLKSFLAAVLLQFALFEPSRCDSDSLDVQAQTIVDGFSMDQVIGQMCQLEISMILNDDNSVNETLVRQYAKLGVGSYLNSPFAGWNATQWRNTIKEIQTYHMDENGGHPMVYGLDSVHGAQYVDQAVMFPQQINAGASFNPELVHKMGYITGRDTAAAGISWVLGPILDISYNPLWTRTYETYGEDPYLASVLGAAYIQGVQNNSQSGACMKHFIGYSQTTTGVDRESVTISDYDLLNYHVPPFQAGANHGAMSTMQNYVSVNGVPVVASTKILNNLLRDDLNFDGVVVTDWGEVNNLQSWHRVVRTQQGAVELVIANTSLDMSMVPFSTDFIDQVKIVLSNNPGYEDRLRSSAKRIIKMKLEMGLYDTPVPGEGNVDLVGNDDDVVEALNLARESIVLLKNDNNLLPLTNGTSVFLTGFSMDDIGYQCGGWSIYWQGTSGNDYFAHGMSVKEGIESLVGTDTVTFFNGLAVDGTYSDEDLTT
;
A
#
# COMPACT_ATOMS: atom_id res chain seq x y z
N MET A 1 22.84 -23.47 -11.93
CA MET A 1 23.45 -23.25 -13.26
C MET A 1 23.70 -21.75 -13.36
N GLN A 2 24.95 -21.30 -13.38
CA GLN A 2 25.30 -19.87 -13.37
C GLN A 2 25.07 -19.30 -14.77
N LEU A 3 24.07 -18.42 -14.93
CA LEU A 3 23.90 -17.60 -16.14
C LEU A 3 24.42 -16.20 -15.86
N LYS A 4 25.67 -15.94 -16.25
CA LYS A 4 26.10 -14.60 -16.63
C LYS A 4 26.00 -14.52 -18.16
N SER A 5 25.73 -13.31 -18.64
CA SER A 5 25.68 -12.85 -20.04
C SER A 5 24.51 -13.36 -20.89
N PHE A 6 23.54 -12.48 -21.13
CA PHE A 6 23.15 -11.98 -22.46
C PHE A 6 21.98 -10.99 -22.30
N LEU A 7 22.26 -9.69 -22.19
CA LEU A 7 21.28 -8.66 -22.54
C LEU A 7 22.02 -7.49 -23.19
N ALA A 8 21.78 -7.34 -24.49
CA ALA A 8 22.14 -6.16 -25.25
C ALA A 8 20.89 -5.66 -25.98
N ALA A 9 20.48 -4.46 -25.58
CA ALA A 9 19.85 -3.39 -26.36
C ALA A 9 18.45 -3.61 -26.97
N VAL A 10 17.45 -2.98 -26.32
CA VAL A 10 16.60 -1.96 -26.96
C VAL A 10 16.43 -0.81 -25.94
N LEU A 11 17.19 0.28 -26.14
CA LEU A 11 17.06 1.53 -25.39
C LEU A 11 16.14 2.47 -26.19
N LEU A 12 14.89 2.63 -25.75
CA LEU A 12 14.14 3.85 -26.03
C LEU A 12 14.52 4.87 -24.95
N GLN A 13 15.08 6.00 -25.39
CA GLN A 13 15.47 7.11 -24.53
C GLN A 13 14.23 7.80 -23.96
N PHE A 14 13.86 7.43 -22.73
CA PHE A 14 13.30 8.40 -21.79
C PHE A 14 14.46 8.90 -20.93
N ALA A 15 14.56 10.21 -20.75
CA ALA A 15 15.57 10.82 -19.89
C ALA A 15 15.32 10.36 -18.45
N LEU A 16 16.03 9.32 -18.02
CA LEU A 16 16.10 8.89 -16.63
C LEU A 16 16.80 10.02 -15.86
N PHE A 17 16.05 10.66 -14.95
CA PHE A 17 16.68 11.25 -13.78
C PHE A 17 17.19 10.09 -12.94
N GLU A 18 18.44 9.66 -13.18
CA GLU A 18 19.15 8.87 -12.17
C GLU A 18 19.33 9.78 -10.95
N PRO A 19 18.77 9.45 -9.77
CA PRO A 19 19.19 10.11 -8.55
C PRO A 19 20.72 9.96 -8.46
N SER A 20 21.40 11.05 -8.12
CA SER A 20 22.86 11.04 -8.17
C SER A 20 23.38 9.94 -7.24
N ARG A 21 24.16 9.00 -7.79
CA ARG A 21 24.78 7.91 -7.02
C ARG A 21 25.61 8.42 -5.82
N CYS A 22 26.00 9.70 -5.87
CA CYS A 22 26.70 10.39 -4.79
C CYS A 22 25.81 10.63 -3.56
N ASP A 23 24.50 10.85 -3.74
CA ASP A 23 23.56 11.07 -2.65
C ASP A 23 23.18 9.76 -1.96
N SER A 24 22.98 8.67 -2.72
CA SER A 24 22.70 7.34 -2.14
C SER A 24 23.87 6.81 -1.30
N ASP A 25 25.10 6.94 -1.79
CA ASP A 25 26.31 6.51 -1.07
C ASP A 25 26.50 7.33 0.23
N SER A 26 26.07 8.60 0.23
CA SER A 26 26.05 9.45 1.43
C SER A 26 25.01 8.98 2.46
N LEU A 27 23.79 8.67 2.02
CA LEU A 27 22.73 8.18 2.92
C LEU A 27 23.06 6.81 3.51
N ASP A 28 23.72 5.93 2.75
CA ASP A 28 24.19 4.64 3.25
C ASP A 28 25.22 4.78 4.38
N VAL A 29 26.15 5.73 4.26
CA VAL A 29 27.14 6.03 5.30
C VAL A 29 26.48 6.65 6.53
N GLN A 30 25.51 7.54 6.33
CA GLN A 30 24.76 8.15 7.45
C GLN A 30 23.94 7.10 8.20
N ALA A 31 23.20 6.26 7.48
CA ALA A 31 22.43 5.17 8.07
C ALA A 31 23.33 4.19 8.84
N GLN A 32 24.48 3.84 8.27
CA GLN A 32 25.47 3.00 8.95
C GLN A 32 25.96 3.65 10.24
N THR A 33 26.32 4.93 10.20
CA THR A 33 26.81 5.67 11.37
C THR A 33 25.78 5.70 12.50
N ILE A 34 24.50 5.88 12.16
CA ILE A 34 23.40 5.86 13.14
C ILE A 34 23.26 4.45 13.75
N VAL A 35 23.24 3.40 12.93
CA VAL A 35 23.06 2.01 13.39
C VAL A 35 24.26 1.48 14.18
N ASP A 36 25.48 1.93 13.87
CA ASP A 36 26.67 1.63 14.66
C ASP A 36 26.57 2.19 16.09
N GLY A 37 25.82 3.28 16.26
CA GLY A 37 25.49 3.85 17.56
C GLY A 37 24.36 3.15 18.32
N PHE A 38 23.62 2.24 17.67
CA PHE A 38 22.48 1.56 18.30
C PHE A 38 22.92 0.43 19.22
N SER A 39 22.26 0.38 20.39
CA SER A 39 22.14 -0.84 21.17
C SER A 39 21.33 -1.90 20.40
N MET A 40 21.49 -3.18 20.75
CA MET A 40 20.67 -4.23 20.12
C MET A 40 19.18 -4.08 20.40
N ASP A 41 18.80 -3.50 21.54
CA ASP A 41 17.40 -3.20 21.82
C ASP A 41 16.82 -2.19 20.82
N GLN A 42 17.58 -1.16 20.45
CA GLN A 42 17.18 -0.20 19.42
C GLN A 42 17.15 -0.85 18.03
N VAL A 43 18.14 -1.67 17.68
CA VAL A 43 18.16 -2.42 16.42
C VAL A 43 16.89 -3.27 16.28
N ILE A 44 16.54 -4.03 17.32
CA ILE A 44 15.36 -4.91 17.32
C ILE A 44 14.07 -4.09 17.29
N GLY A 45 14.00 -3.01 18.08
CA GLY A 45 12.85 -2.11 18.11
C GLY A 45 12.54 -1.52 16.74
N GLN A 46 13.56 -1.10 15.99
CA GLN A 46 13.37 -0.53 14.65
C GLN A 46 12.67 -1.49 13.68
N MET A 47 12.82 -2.80 13.90
CA MET A 47 12.22 -3.85 13.09
C MET A 47 10.77 -4.16 13.49
N CYS A 48 10.22 -3.49 14.50
CA CYS A 48 8.85 -3.67 14.97
C CYS A 48 7.93 -2.57 14.41
N GLN A 49 6.81 -2.98 13.83
CA GLN A 49 5.72 -2.10 13.41
C GLN A 49 4.42 -2.47 14.12
N LEU A 50 3.77 -1.46 14.71
CA LEU A 50 2.53 -1.62 15.50
C LEU A 50 1.35 -0.86 14.87
N GLU A 51 0.15 -1.36 15.09
CA GLU A 51 -1.07 -0.71 14.64
C GLU A 51 -1.41 0.49 15.54
N ILE A 52 -1.98 1.57 14.97
CA ILE A 52 -2.19 2.84 15.69
C ILE A 52 -3.07 2.73 16.93
N SER A 53 -4.07 1.84 16.97
CA SER A 53 -4.92 1.65 18.16
C SER A 53 -4.13 1.21 19.40
N MET A 54 -2.92 0.66 19.22
CA MET A 54 -2.02 0.34 20.34
C MET A 54 -1.56 1.57 21.12
N ILE A 55 -1.68 2.77 20.55
CA ILE A 55 -1.23 4.05 21.12
C ILE A 55 -2.33 5.11 21.17
N LEU A 56 -3.59 4.74 20.93
CA LEU A 56 -4.75 5.62 21.09
C LEU A 56 -5.58 5.22 22.31
N ASN A 57 -6.33 6.18 22.83
CA ASN A 57 -7.42 5.93 23.78
C ASN A 57 -8.72 5.58 23.01
N ASP A 58 -9.75 5.14 23.74
CA ASP A 58 -11.06 4.78 23.17
C ASP A 58 -11.75 5.94 22.41
N ASP A 59 -11.38 7.19 22.70
CA ASP A 59 -11.86 8.40 22.02
C ASP A 59 -10.98 8.84 20.85
N ASN A 60 -10.04 7.98 20.43
CA ASN A 60 -9.02 8.21 19.41
C ASN A 60 -7.99 9.32 19.75
N SER A 61 -7.95 9.85 20.98
CA SER A 61 -6.86 10.74 21.41
C SER A 61 -5.55 9.96 21.62
N VAL A 62 -4.40 10.62 21.47
CA VAL A 62 -3.09 9.99 21.68
C VAL A 62 -2.92 9.56 23.14
N ASN A 63 -2.55 8.30 23.35
CA ASN A 63 -2.15 7.81 24.67
C ASN A 63 -0.64 8.03 24.87
N GLU A 64 -0.26 9.18 25.42
CA GLU A 64 1.14 9.55 25.66
C GLU A 64 1.91 8.46 26.42
N THR A 65 1.28 7.82 27.41
CA THR A 65 1.95 6.77 28.22
C THR A 65 2.37 5.59 27.36
N LEU A 66 1.48 5.11 26.49
CA LEU A 66 1.77 4.00 25.57
C LEU A 66 2.77 4.40 24.49
N VAL A 67 2.65 5.61 23.91
CA VAL A 67 3.63 6.11 22.93
C VAL A 67 5.03 6.12 23.54
N ARG A 68 5.20 6.71 24.73
CA ARG A 68 6.49 6.77 25.43
C ARG A 68 7.00 5.39 25.83
N GLN A 69 6.11 4.48 26.25
CA GLN A 69 6.48 3.10 26.57
C GLN A 69 7.06 2.38 25.35
N TYR A 70 6.41 2.45 24.19
CA TYR A 70 6.87 1.77 22.98
C TYR A 70 8.06 2.48 22.33
N ALA A 71 8.19 3.79 22.50
CA ALA A 71 9.40 4.53 22.12
C ALA A 71 10.64 4.05 22.88
N LYS A 72 10.52 3.75 24.19
CA LYS A 72 11.62 3.15 24.97
C LYS A 72 12.02 1.75 24.51
N LEU A 73 11.09 1.03 23.87
CA LEU A 73 11.39 -0.25 23.21
C LEU A 73 12.00 -0.07 21.82
N GLY A 74 12.14 1.17 21.35
CA GLY A 74 12.71 1.51 20.06
C GLY A 74 11.81 1.22 18.87
N VAL A 75 10.49 1.02 19.06
CA VAL A 75 9.52 0.66 18.00
C VAL A 75 9.71 1.57 16.78
N GLY A 76 10.02 0.97 15.62
CA GLY A 76 10.47 1.71 14.44
C GLY A 76 9.35 2.35 13.64
N SER A 77 8.13 1.80 13.70
CA SER A 77 7.04 2.20 12.83
C SER A 77 5.66 1.99 13.46
N TYR A 78 4.71 2.82 13.03
CA TYR A 78 3.28 2.60 13.26
C TYR A 78 2.53 2.56 11.92
N LEU A 79 1.33 1.99 11.92
CA LEU A 79 0.49 1.97 10.72
C LEU A 79 -1.01 2.08 10.98
N ASN A 80 -1.76 2.08 9.88
CA ASN A 80 -3.21 1.95 9.78
C ASN A 80 -3.96 3.25 10.12
N SER A 81 -5.27 3.18 10.24
CA SER A 81 -6.17 4.32 10.43
C SER A 81 -7.18 4.04 11.55
N PRO A 82 -7.60 5.06 12.34
CA PRO A 82 -8.83 4.96 13.12
C PRO A 82 -10.09 4.97 12.23
N PHE A 83 -9.90 4.94 10.90
CA PHE A 83 -10.88 4.99 9.83
C PHE A 83 -11.52 6.38 9.70
N ALA A 84 -12.84 6.47 9.70
CA ALA A 84 -13.53 7.70 9.33
C ALA A 84 -13.28 8.85 10.32
N GLY A 85 -13.25 10.07 9.77
CA GLY A 85 -13.44 11.31 10.52
C GLY A 85 -12.19 12.15 10.78
N TRP A 86 -11.00 11.73 10.33
CA TRP A 86 -9.80 12.55 10.42
C TRP A 86 -9.44 13.17 9.06
N ASN A 87 -9.51 14.49 8.99
CA ASN A 87 -8.95 15.25 7.86
C ASN A 87 -7.43 15.40 8.01
N ALA A 88 -6.78 15.97 6.98
CA ALA A 88 -5.33 16.14 6.94
C ALA A 88 -4.76 16.89 8.16
N THR A 89 -5.48 17.91 8.67
CA THR A 89 -5.04 18.68 9.85
C THR A 89 -5.09 17.84 11.13
N GLN A 90 -6.18 17.08 11.34
CA GLN A 90 -6.34 16.22 12.52
C GLN A 90 -5.31 15.09 12.52
N TRP A 91 -5.13 14.43 11.37
CA TRP A 91 -4.08 13.46 11.15
C TRP A 91 -2.70 14.03 11.50
N ARG A 92 -2.35 15.16 10.89
CA ARG A 92 -1.05 15.82 11.08
C ARG A 92 -0.77 16.16 12.53
N ASN A 93 -1.74 16.72 13.24
CA ASN A 93 -1.60 17.07 14.65
C ASN A 93 -1.35 15.82 15.51
N THR A 94 -2.08 14.74 15.23
CA THR A 94 -1.93 13.46 15.92
C THR A 94 -0.55 12.84 15.67
N ILE A 95 -0.12 12.78 14.40
CA ILE A 95 1.21 12.25 14.05
C ILE A 95 2.33 13.10 14.66
N LYS A 96 2.17 14.42 14.71
CA LYS A 96 3.12 15.33 15.36
C LYS A 96 3.23 15.08 16.85
N GLU A 97 2.12 14.86 17.54
CA GLU A 97 2.12 14.51 18.95
C GLU A 97 2.84 13.18 19.20
N ILE A 98 2.52 12.15 18.40
CA ILE A 98 3.18 10.83 18.47
C ILE A 98 4.69 10.95 18.22
N GLN A 99 5.12 11.63 17.15
CA GLN A 99 6.54 11.83 16.86
C GLN A 99 7.26 12.55 17.99
N THR A 100 6.64 13.59 18.57
CA THR A 100 7.25 14.37 19.66
C THR A 100 7.54 13.46 20.85
N TYR A 101 6.54 12.75 21.35
CA TYR A 101 6.73 11.82 22.48
C TYR A 101 7.68 10.67 22.14
N HIS A 102 7.65 10.18 20.90
CA HIS A 102 8.51 9.09 20.46
C HIS A 102 9.99 9.51 20.44
N MET A 103 10.28 10.65 19.83
CA MET A 103 11.65 11.17 19.69
C MET A 103 12.23 11.61 21.04
N ASP A 104 11.40 12.15 21.94
CA ASP A 104 11.80 12.52 23.32
C ASP A 104 12.38 11.32 24.09
N GLU A 105 11.84 10.12 23.88
CA GLU A 105 12.21 8.91 24.65
C GLU A 105 13.27 8.05 23.96
N ASN A 106 13.38 8.13 22.63
CA ASN A 106 14.25 7.25 21.84
C ASN A 106 15.48 7.98 21.25
N GLY A 107 15.96 9.01 21.92
CA GLY A 107 17.20 9.71 21.54
C GLY A 107 17.10 10.51 20.25
N GLY A 108 15.90 10.97 19.89
CA GLY A 108 15.67 11.78 18.69
C GLY A 108 15.50 10.99 17.39
N HIS A 109 15.38 9.66 17.43
CA HIS A 109 15.11 8.86 16.23
C HIS A 109 13.62 8.90 15.87
N PRO A 110 13.25 9.33 14.64
CA PRO A 110 11.84 9.40 14.25
C PRO A 110 11.26 8.01 14.00
N MET A 111 9.97 7.84 14.24
CA MET A 111 9.22 6.69 13.69
C MET A 111 8.91 6.95 12.21
N VAL A 112 8.61 5.89 11.46
CA VAL A 112 8.00 6.01 10.12
C VAL A 112 6.56 5.51 10.21
N TYR A 113 5.61 6.28 9.66
CA TYR A 113 4.19 5.91 9.67
C TYR A 113 3.77 5.39 8.30
N GLY A 114 3.19 4.19 8.25
CA GLY A 114 2.67 3.56 7.04
C GLY A 114 1.15 3.63 6.94
N LEU A 115 0.62 3.92 5.75
CA LEU A 115 -0.82 3.93 5.51
C LEU A 115 -1.16 3.28 4.17
N ASP A 116 -2.21 2.45 4.17
CA ASP A 116 -2.85 2.03 2.93
C ASP A 116 -3.53 3.26 2.30
N SER A 117 -2.84 3.83 1.31
CA SER A 117 -3.32 4.86 0.39
C SER A 117 -3.14 4.29 -1.02
N VAL A 118 -4.08 3.45 -1.47
CA VAL A 118 -3.94 2.58 -2.66
C VAL A 118 -4.64 3.12 -3.89
N HIS A 119 -5.60 4.03 -3.71
CA HIS A 119 -6.32 4.68 -4.81
C HIS A 119 -6.62 6.16 -4.50
N GLY A 120 -5.63 6.87 -3.96
CA GLY A 120 -5.79 8.18 -3.32
C GLY A 120 -5.47 8.08 -1.83
N ALA A 121 -5.51 9.21 -1.12
CA ALA A 121 -5.35 9.21 0.34
C ALA A 121 -6.69 8.84 1.03
N GLN A 122 -7.23 7.67 0.73
CA GLN A 122 -8.61 7.24 1.04
C GLN A 122 -9.02 7.24 2.53
N TYR A 123 -8.06 7.32 3.45
CA TYR A 123 -8.28 7.40 4.90
C TYR A 123 -8.06 8.81 5.47
N VAL A 124 -7.77 9.78 4.60
CA VAL A 124 -7.74 11.20 4.91
C VAL A 124 -9.07 11.78 4.43
N ASP A 125 -9.89 12.25 5.36
CA ASP A 125 -11.19 12.85 5.03
C ASP A 125 -11.00 14.04 4.05
N GLN A 126 -11.94 14.17 3.12
CA GLN A 126 -11.95 15.11 1.99
C GLN A 126 -10.89 14.89 0.91
N ALA A 127 -10.01 13.89 1.02
CA ALA A 127 -9.06 13.59 -0.05
C ALA A 127 -9.77 13.05 -1.31
N VAL A 128 -9.19 13.31 -2.48
CA VAL A 128 -9.69 12.76 -3.74
C VAL A 128 -9.38 11.27 -3.83
N MET A 129 -10.40 10.47 -4.13
CA MET A 129 -10.25 9.06 -4.47
C MET A 129 -10.24 8.89 -5.99
N PHE A 130 -9.27 8.12 -6.47
CA PHE A 130 -9.12 7.72 -7.85
C PHE A 130 -9.86 6.39 -8.10
N PRO A 131 -10.14 6.05 -9.37
CA PRO A 131 -10.51 4.68 -9.72
C PRO A 131 -9.49 3.67 -9.20
N GLN A 132 -9.96 2.46 -8.88
CA GLN A 132 -9.12 1.35 -8.44
C GLN A 132 -8.08 0.98 -9.52
N GLN A 133 -7.03 0.24 -9.16
CA GLN A 133 -5.92 -0.04 -10.09
C GLN A 133 -6.35 -0.81 -11.34
N ILE A 134 -7.43 -1.61 -11.28
CA ILE A 134 -7.95 -2.30 -12.47
C ILE A 134 -8.51 -1.32 -13.50
N ASN A 135 -9.13 -0.23 -13.04
CA ASN A 135 -9.58 0.88 -13.87
C ASN A 135 -8.38 1.67 -14.41
N ALA A 136 -7.36 1.90 -13.59
CA ALA A 136 -6.12 2.49 -14.05
C ALA A 136 -5.47 1.64 -15.16
N GLY A 137 -5.49 0.31 -15.03
CA GLY A 137 -5.11 -0.65 -16.07
C GLY A 137 -5.86 -0.43 -17.38
N ALA A 138 -7.20 -0.34 -17.30
CA ALA A 138 -8.07 -0.14 -18.46
C ALA A 138 -7.81 1.16 -19.23
N SER A 139 -7.22 2.18 -18.59
CA SER A 139 -6.86 3.44 -19.26
C SER A 139 -5.67 3.32 -20.22
N PHE A 140 -4.77 2.34 -20.01
CA PHE A 140 -3.46 2.26 -20.67
C PHE A 140 -2.64 3.57 -20.61
N ASN A 141 -2.91 4.44 -19.63
CA ASN A 141 -2.36 5.78 -19.56
C ASN A 141 -1.38 5.96 -18.38
N PRO A 142 -0.07 5.77 -18.58
CA PRO A 142 0.92 5.93 -17.51
C PRO A 142 1.00 7.36 -16.97
N GLU A 143 0.66 8.39 -17.74
CA GLU A 143 0.70 9.77 -17.26
C GLU A 143 -0.37 10.03 -16.20
N LEU A 144 -1.59 9.53 -16.42
CA LEU A 144 -2.66 9.62 -15.42
C LEU A 144 -2.35 8.78 -14.18
N VAL A 145 -1.73 7.60 -14.34
CA VAL A 145 -1.31 6.77 -13.19
C VAL A 145 -0.17 7.42 -12.40
N HIS A 146 0.75 8.12 -13.07
CA HIS A 146 1.76 8.94 -12.38
C HIS A 146 1.10 10.08 -11.58
N LYS A 147 0.11 10.78 -12.15
CA LYS A 147 -0.62 11.83 -11.42
C LYS A 147 -1.39 11.28 -10.22
N MET A 148 -2.05 10.12 -10.37
CA MET A 148 -2.68 9.37 -9.28
C MET A 148 -1.68 9.10 -8.15
N GLY A 149 -0.48 8.58 -8.47
CA GLY A 149 0.58 8.35 -7.50
C GLY A 149 1.05 9.65 -6.82
N TYR A 150 1.26 10.72 -7.60
CA TYR A 150 1.69 12.03 -7.10
C TYR A 150 0.69 12.63 -6.10
N ILE A 151 -0.59 12.67 -6.45
CA ILE A 151 -1.65 13.21 -5.59
C ILE A 151 -1.80 12.32 -4.34
N THR A 152 -1.74 11.00 -4.50
CA THR A 152 -1.79 10.06 -3.37
C THR A 152 -0.65 10.30 -2.37
N GLY A 153 0.59 10.42 -2.85
CA GLY A 153 1.76 10.69 -2.02
C GLY A 153 1.68 12.07 -1.36
N ARG A 154 1.31 13.11 -2.11
CA ARG A 154 1.16 14.48 -1.61
C ARG A 154 0.15 14.58 -0.47
N ASP A 155 -1.04 13.99 -0.64
CA ASP A 155 -2.14 14.12 0.32
C ASP A 155 -1.92 13.25 1.55
N THR A 156 -1.30 12.07 1.37
CA THR A 156 -0.84 11.24 2.50
C THR A 156 0.23 11.98 3.31
N ALA A 157 1.18 12.65 2.64
CA ALA A 157 2.18 13.49 3.31
C ALA A 157 1.56 14.73 3.98
N ALA A 158 0.50 15.32 3.41
CA ALA A 158 -0.21 16.44 4.04
C ALA A 158 -0.77 16.05 5.42
N ALA A 159 -1.25 14.81 5.55
CA ALA A 159 -1.66 14.17 6.79
C ALA A 159 -0.49 13.79 7.74
N GLY A 160 0.76 14.10 7.36
CA GLY A 160 1.97 13.83 8.15
C GLY A 160 2.53 12.42 7.97
N ILE A 161 2.04 11.66 6.97
CA ILE A 161 2.38 10.26 6.75
C ILE A 161 3.26 10.13 5.50
N SER A 162 4.43 9.51 5.65
CA SER A 162 5.46 9.44 4.59
C SER A 162 5.55 8.10 3.88
N TRP A 163 4.84 7.07 4.32
CA TRP A 163 4.99 5.74 3.74
C TRP A 163 3.66 5.22 3.21
N VAL A 164 3.54 5.21 1.88
CA VAL A 164 2.36 4.73 1.16
C VAL A 164 2.50 3.23 0.95
N LEU A 165 1.56 2.45 1.50
CA LEU A 165 1.51 1.00 1.37
C LEU A 165 0.89 0.57 0.02
N GLY A 166 1.50 1.02 -1.08
CA GLY A 166 1.11 0.72 -2.45
C GLY A 166 2.22 1.10 -3.45
N PRO A 167 2.11 0.71 -4.73
CA PRO A 167 0.95 0.09 -5.38
C PRO A 167 0.90 -1.44 -5.21
N ILE A 168 -0.23 -2.04 -5.62
CA ILE A 168 -0.36 -3.49 -5.73
C ILE A 168 0.10 -3.90 -7.15
N LEU A 169 1.10 -4.77 -7.22
CA LEU A 169 1.76 -5.23 -8.44
C LEU A 169 1.48 -6.72 -8.72
N ASP A 170 0.52 -7.30 -8.01
CA ASP A 170 0.00 -8.63 -8.27
C ASP A 170 -0.65 -8.71 -9.67
N ILE A 171 -0.57 -9.88 -10.31
CA ILE A 171 -1.16 -10.14 -11.64
C ILE A 171 -2.49 -10.85 -11.46
N SER A 172 -3.58 -10.28 -11.97
CA SER A 172 -4.89 -10.94 -11.92
C SER A 172 -4.87 -12.22 -12.76
N TYR A 173 -4.69 -13.37 -12.09
CA TYR A 173 -4.67 -14.68 -12.74
C TYR A 173 -6.04 -15.36 -12.69
N ASN A 174 -6.74 -15.22 -11.57
CA ASN A 174 -8.05 -15.80 -11.34
C ASN A 174 -9.04 -14.69 -10.93
N PRO A 175 -10.04 -14.37 -11.77
CA PRO A 175 -10.97 -13.28 -11.50
C PRO A 175 -11.89 -13.55 -10.30
N LEU A 176 -11.94 -14.78 -9.78
CA LEU A 176 -12.64 -15.09 -8.52
C LEU A 176 -11.87 -14.61 -7.29
N TRP A 177 -10.60 -14.24 -7.44
CA TRP A 177 -9.83 -13.67 -6.35
C TRP A 177 -10.40 -12.32 -5.93
N THR A 178 -10.73 -12.21 -4.65
CA THR A 178 -11.47 -11.07 -4.09
C THR A 178 -10.74 -9.73 -4.19
N ARG A 179 -9.43 -9.75 -4.43
CA ARG A 179 -8.57 -8.56 -4.57
C ARG A 179 -8.20 -8.23 -6.01
N THR A 180 -8.88 -8.84 -7.00
CA THR A 180 -8.63 -8.59 -8.43
C THR A 180 -8.68 -7.11 -8.80
N TYR A 181 -9.62 -6.35 -8.22
CA TYR A 181 -9.78 -4.91 -8.49
C TYR A 181 -8.57 -4.07 -8.05
N GLU A 182 -7.76 -4.59 -7.12
CA GLU A 182 -6.55 -3.93 -6.65
C GLU A 182 -5.38 -4.05 -7.65
N THR A 183 -5.49 -4.87 -8.70
CA THR A 183 -4.40 -5.09 -9.69
C THR A 183 -4.58 -4.23 -10.93
N TYR A 184 -3.50 -3.99 -11.69
CA TYR A 184 -3.60 -3.38 -13.03
C TYR A 184 -4.13 -4.33 -14.12
N GLY A 185 -4.57 -5.54 -13.77
CA GLY A 185 -5.07 -6.57 -14.69
C GLY A 185 -4.16 -7.80 -14.78
N GLU A 186 -4.32 -8.54 -15.88
CA GLU A 186 -3.69 -9.85 -16.10
C GLU A 186 -2.35 -9.80 -16.85
N ASP A 187 -1.97 -8.64 -17.41
CA ASP A 187 -0.76 -8.49 -18.22
C ASP A 187 0.44 -7.97 -17.41
N PRO A 188 1.54 -8.74 -17.31
CA PRO A 188 2.75 -8.33 -16.61
C PRO A 188 3.39 -7.05 -17.16
N TYR A 189 3.31 -6.83 -18.48
CA TYR A 189 3.93 -5.65 -19.09
C TYR A 189 3.17 -4.38 -18.72
N LEU A 190 1.85 -4.37 -18.85
CA LEU A 190 0.99 -3.28 -18.43
C LEU A 190 1.18 -2.95 -16.94
N ALA A 191 1.15 -3.96 -16.07
CA ALA A 191 1.37 -3.79 -14.65
C ALA A 191 2.78 -3.21 -14.34
N SER A 192 3.80 -3.61 -15.10
CA SER A 192 5.16 -3.05 -14.97
C SER A 192 5.21 -1.56 -15.32
N VAL A 193 4.58 -1.16 -16.42
CA VAL A 193 4.57 0.22 -16.90
C VAL A 193 3.79 1.12 -15.94
N LEU A 194 2.57 0.72 -15.57
CA LEU A 194 1.70 1.53 -14.71
C LEU A 194 2.18 1.54 -13.25
N GLY A 195 2.66 0.40 -12.76
CA GLY A 195 3.25 0.30 -11.41
C GLY A 195 4.48 1.20 -11.24
N ALA A 196 5.38 1.22 -12.23
CA ALA A 196 6.52 2.14 -12.24
C ALA A 196 6.07 3.61 -12.25
N ALA A 197 5.09 3.96 -13.08
CA ALA A 197 4.56 5.32 -13.15
C ALA A 197 3.96 5.77 -11.81
N TYR A 198 3.19 4.91 -11.14
CA TYR A 198 2.64 5.19 -9.82
C TYR A 198 3.73 5.40 -8.76
N ILE A 199 4.74 4.50 -8.70
CA ILE A 199 5.86 4.59 -7.76
C ILE A 199 6.63 5.90 -7.94
N GLN A 200 6.93 6.26 -9.19
CA GLN A 200 7.56 7.53 -9.51
C GLN A 200 6.70 8.72 -9.07
N GLY A 201 5.38 8.66 -9.30
CA GLY A 201 4.44 9.67 -8.84
C GLY A 201 4.50 9.88 -7.34
N VAL A 202 4.34 8.80 -6.55
CA VAL A 202 4.38 8.85 -5.08
C VAL A 202 5.68 9.47 -4.58
N GLN A 203 6.82 9.05 -5.13
CA GLN A 203 8.13 9.46 -4.64
C GLN A 203 8.64 10.79 -5.22
N ASN A 204 7.90 11.42 -6.15
CA ASN A 204 8.28 12.69 -6.77
C ASN A 204 8.33 13.86 -5.77
N ASN A 205 7.58 13.78 -4.66
CA ASN A 205 7.59 14.81 -3.62
C ASN A 205 8.81 14.71 -2.66
N SER A 206 9.70 13.73 -2.85
CA SER A 206 10.92 13.45 -2.04
C SER A 206 10.69 13.21 -0.54
N GLN A 207 9.45 13.23 -0.06
CA GLN A 207 9.08 13.07 1.35
C GLN A 207 8.16 11.87 1.58
N SER A 208 7.85 11.13 0.51
CA SER A 208 7.00 9.94 0.50
C SER A 208 7.74 8.77 -0.13
N GLY A 209 7.58 7.58 0.44
CA GLY A 209 8.07 6.32 -0.11
C GLY A 209 6.93 5.39 -0.48
N ALA A 210 7.10 4.69 -1.61
CA ALA A 210 6.17 3.66 -2.06
C ALA A 210 6.55 2.28 -1.49
N CYS A 211 5.55 1.40 -1.35
CA CYS A 211 5.69 0.02 -0.92
C CYS A 211 5.00 -0.90 -1.93
N MET A 212 5.78 -1.43 -2.87
CA MET A 212 5.23 -2.36 -3.86
C MET A 212 4.81 -3.67 -3.20
N LYS A 213 3.58 -4.13 -3.45
CA LYS A 213 3.01 -5.32 -2.79
C LYS A 213 2.19 -6.21 -3.73
N HIS A 214 1.98 -7.50 -3.46
CA HIS A 214 2.55 -8.28 -2.35
C HIS A 214 3.56 -9.29 -2.90
N PHE A 215 4.84 -9.06 -2.67
CA PHE A 215 5.93 -9.87 -3.20
C PHE A 215 5.93 -11.29 -2.60
N ILE A 216 5.68 -12.37 -3.34
CA ILE A 216 5.24 -12.47 -4.74
C ILE A 216 4.31 -13.67 -4.97
N GLY A 217 3.48 -13.61 -6.02
CA GLY A 217 2.64 -14.72 -6.48
C GLY A 217 1.34 -14.90 -5.70
N TYR A 218 0.94 -13.90 -4.91
CA TYR A 218 -0.24 -13.94 -4.05
C TYR A 218 -1.53 -14.16 -4.83
N SER A 219 -1.66 -13.51 -5.98
CA SER A 219 -2.83 -13.58 -6.85
C SER A 219 -2.96 -14.88 -7.65
N GLN A 220 -1.97 -15.78 -7.63
CA GLN A 220 -1.96 -17.06 -8.36
C GLN A 220 -2.87 -18.11 -7.71
N THR A 221 -4.02 -17.68 -7.21
CA THR A 221 -5.00 -18.53 -6.54
C THR A 221 -5.68 -19.42 -7.59
N THR A 222 -5.58 -20.75 -7.45
CA THR A 222 -6.26 -21.72 -8.31
C THR A 222 -7.77 -21.74 -8.08
N THR A 223 -8.23 -21.47 -6.85
CA THR A 223 -9.66 -21.51 -6.50
C THR A 223 -10.30 -20.13 -6.39
N GLY A 224 -9.51 -19.05 -6.36
CA GLY A 224 -9.98 -17.69 -6.09
C GLY A 224 -10.04 -17.35 -4.59
N VAL A 225 -9.80 -18.32 -3.70
CA VAL A 225 -9.79 -18.07 -2.26
C VAL A 225 -8.55 -17.25 -1.89
N ASP A 226 -8.78 -16.13 -1.20
CA ASP A 226 -7.70 -15.29 -0.72
C ASP A 226 -6.79 -16.03 0.27
N ARG A 227 -5.48 -15.77 0.18
CA ARG A 227 -4.41 -16.36 1.01
C ARG A 227 -4.25 -17.88 0.89
N GLU A 228 -4.82 -18.49 -0.14
CA GLU A 228 -4.57 -19.90 -0.40
C GLU A 228 -3.11 -20.13 -0.84
N SER A 229 -2.58 -21.32 -0.53
CA SER A 229 -1.25 -21.69 -1.01
C SER A 229 -1.24 -21.86 -2.52
N VAL A 230 -0.16 -21.43 -3.16
CA VAL A 230 -0.04 -21.42 -4.62
C VAL A 230 1.01 -22.44 -5.08
N THR A 231 0.73 -23.09 -6.20
CA THR A 231 1.69 -23.94 -6.92
C THR A 231 2.00 -23.28 -8.25
N ILE A 232 3.25 -22.86 -8.43
CA ILE A 232 3.68 -22.06 -9.57
C ILE A 232 5.05 -22.55 -10.05
N SER A 233 5.22 -22.67 -11.37
CA SER A 233 6.52 -23.01 -11.94
C SER A 233 7.48 -21.83 -11.80
N ASP A 234 8.79 -22.09 -11.74
CA ASP A 234 9.77 -21.00 -11.76
C ASP A 234 9.67 -20.17 -13.06
N TYR A 235 9.25 -20.80 -14.17
CA TYR A 235 8.99 -20.09 -15.41
C TYR A 235 7.85 -19.07 -15.25
N ASP A 236 6.70 -19.48 -14.71
CA ASP A 236 5.56 -18.60 -14.55
C ASP A 236 5.85 -17.50 -13.52
N LEU A 237 6.50 -17.87 -12.41
CA LEU A 237 6.90 -16.91 -11.38
C LEU A 237 7.77 -15.80 -11.96
N LEU A 238 8.82 -16.17 -12.70
CA LEU A 238 9.80 -15.22 -13.23
C LEU A 238 9.27 -14.42 -14.44
N ASN A 239 8.38 -14.98 -15.26
CA ASN A 239 7.90 -14.30 -16.47
C ASN A 239 6.58 -13.56 -16.28
N TYR A 240 5.76 -13.91 -15.29
CA TYR A 240 4.48 -13.25 -15.06
C TYR A 240 4.48 -12.39 -13.80
N HIS A 241 4.94 -12.91 -12.66
CA HIS A 241 4.78 -12.18 -11.39
C HIS A 241 5.97 -11.28 -11.06
N VAL A 242 7.19 -11.63 -11.46
CA VAL A 242 8.39 -10.83 -11.15
C VAL A 242 8.47 -9.51 -11.93
N PRO A 243 8.09 -9.41 -13.23
CA PRO A 243 8.35 -8.21 -14.02
C PRO A 243 7.84 -6.91 -13.39
N PRO A 244 6.62 -6.83 -12.83
CA PRO A 244 6.13 -5.61 -12.19
C PRO A 244 7.00 -5.17 -11.00
N PHE A 245 7.39 -6.09 -10.13
CA PHE A 245 8.24 -5.77 -8.97
C PHE A 245 9.66 -5.40 -9.39
N GLN A 246 10.21 -6.04 -10.43
CA GLN A 246 11.50 -5.64 -10.99
C GLN A 246 11.44 -4.22 -11.56
N ALA A 247 10.34 -3.86 -12.25
CA ALA A 247 10.12 -2.51 -12.74
C ALA A 247 10.03 -1.50 -11.58
N GLY A 248 9.29 -1.82 -10.52
CA GLY A 248 9.20 -0.98 -9.31
C GLY A 248 10.56 -0.78 -8.62
N ALA A 249 11.33 -1.86 -8.44
CA ALA A 249 12.69 -1.81 -7.90
C ALA A 249 13.61 -0.93 -8.75
N ASN A 250 13.57 -1.08 -10.08
CA ASN A 250 14.39 -0.29 -11.00
C ASN A 250 14.03 1.20 -11.02
N HIS A 251 12.80 1.55 -10.63
CA HIS A 251 12.35 2.93 -10.49
C HIS A 251 12.40 3.43 -9.04
N GLY A 252 13.15 2.74 -8.19
CA GLY A 252 13.54 3.23 -6.87
C GLY A 252 12.48 3.06 -5.80
N ALA A 253 11.57 2.09 -5.90
CA ALA A 253 10.65 1.78 -4.80
C ALA A 253 11.43 1.63 -3.47
N MET A 254 11.10 2.45 -2.47
CA MET A 254 11.82 2.46 -1.18
C MET A 254 11.58 1.18 -0.37
N SER A 255 10.46 0.50 -0.60
CA SER A 255 10.08 -0.69 0.14
C SER A 255 9.25 -1.68 -0.67
N THR A 256 9.18 -2.91 -0.18
CA THR A 256 8.24 -3.93 -0.67
C THR A 256 7.60 -4.66 0.50
N MET A 257 6.32 -5.01 0.33
CA MET A 257 5.59 -5.81 1.29
C MET A 257 5.54 -7.26 0.80
N GLN A 258 5.89 -8.16 1.71
CA GLN A 258 5.77 -9.60 1.54
C GLN A 258 4.27 -10.03 1.66
N ASN A 259 3.88 -11.28 1.34
CA ASN A 259 2.47 -11.71 1.27
C ASN A 259 2.04 -12.87 2.21
N TYR A 260 0.79 -13.31 2.16
CA TYR A 260 0.31 -14.37 3.07
C TYR A 260 0.57 -15.82 2.62
N VAL A 261 0.98 -16.05 1.38
CA VAL A 261 0.87 -17.38 0.77
C VAL A 261 2.11 -18.23 0.99
N SER A 262 1.90 -19.55 0.89
CA SER A 262 2.99 -20.47 0.61
C SER A 262 3.14 -20.66 -0.89
N VAL A 263 4.36 -20.54 -1.40
CA VAL A 263 4.71 -20.82 -2.79
C VAL A 263 5.38 -22.20 -2.84
N ASN A 264 4.76 -23.15 -3.54
CA ASN A 264 5.23 -24.53 -3.65
C ASN A 264 5.53 -25.18 -2.28
N GLY A 265 4.67 -24.90 -1.29
CA GLY A 265 4.74 -25.47 0.05
C GLY A 265 5.67 -24.74 1.03
N VAL A 266 6.27 -23.61 0.65
CA VAL A 266 7.10 -22.78 1.55
C VAL A 266 6.43 -21.42 1.75
N PRO A 267 6.07 -21.02 2.99
CA PRO A 267 5.59 -19.68 3.29
C PRO A 267 6.58 -18.62 2.83
N VAL A 268 6.12 -17.62 2.08
CA VAL A 268 7.02 -16.61 1.50
C VAL A 268 7.82 -15.89 2.60
N VAL A 269 7.21 -15.63 3.76
CA VAL A 269 7.82 -14.94 4.91
C VAL A 269 9.02 -15.69 5.50
N ALA A 270 9.16 -16.99 5.21
CA ALA A 270 10.27 -17.84 5.64
C ALA A 270 11.13 -18.37 4.47
N SER A 271 10.92 -17.87 3.26
CA SER A 271 11.52 -18.40 2.03
C SER A 271 12.83 -17.71 1.67
N THR A 272 13.96 -18.38 1.91
CA THR A 272 15.28 -17.93 1.43
C THR A 272 15.32 -17.77 -0.08
N LYS A 273 14.69 -18.71 -0.82
CA LYS A 273 14.63 -18.67 -2.29
C LYS A 273 14.01 -17.36 -2.80
N ILE A 274 12.96 -16.87 -2.13
CA ILE A 274 12.22 -15.71 -2.60
C ILE A 274 12.79 -14.41 -2.02
N LEU A 275 12.94 -14.32 -0.70
CA LEU A 275 13.30 -13.06 -0.05
C LEU A 275 14.80 -12.75 -0.07
N ASN A 276 15.67 -13.76 -0.23
CA ASN A 276 17.11 -13.52 -0.36
C ASN A 276 17.53 -13.70 -1.81
N ASN A 277 17.46 -14.94 -2.33
CA ASN A 277 18.03 -15.25 -3.65
C ASN A 277 17.34 -14.45 -4.76
N LEU A 278 16.01 -14.49 -4.84
CA LEU A 278 15.31 -13.72 -5.88
C LEU A 278 15.37 -12.22 -5.59
N LEU A 279 14.83 -11.76 -4.45
CA LEU A 279 14.68 -10.33 -4.19
C LEU A 279 16.00 -9.58 -4.00
N ARG A 280 16.91 -10.09 -3.16
CA ARG A 280 18.18 -9.41 -2.85
C ARG A 280 19.26 -9.70 -3.86
N ASP A 281 19.46 -10.97 -4.24
CA ASP A 281 20.60 -11.34 -5.10
C ASP A 281 20.28 -11.13 -6.59
N ASP A 282 19.15 -11.62 -7.09
CA ASP A 282 18.81 -11.59 -8.52
C ASP A 282 18.23 -10.23 -8.95
N LEU A 283 17.28 -9.67 -8.18
CA LEU A 283 16.66 -8.36 -8.48
C LEU A 283 17.46 -7.17 -7.91
N ASN A 284 18.45 -7.43 -7.05
CA ASN A 284 19.30 -6.42 -6.40
C ASN A 284 18.49 -5.34 -5.65
N PHE A 285 17.40 -5.74 -4.98
CA PHE A 285 16.57 -4.82 -4.22
C PHE A 285 17.21 -4.47 -2.87
N ASP A 286 17.56 -3.20 -2.66
CA ASP A 286 18.20 -2.72 -1.42
C ASP A 286 17.24 -1.99 -0.46
N GLY A 287 15.97 -1.81 -0.84
CA GLY A 287 14.96 -1.16 0.00
C GLY A 287 14.49 -2.02 1.18
N VAL A 288 13.54 -1.50 1.95
CA VAL A 288 12.97 -2.18 3.13
C VAL A 288 12.03 -3.31 2.70
N VAL A 289 12.15 -4.47 3.34
CA VAL A 289 11.16 -5.56 3.23
C VAL A 289 10.35 -5.64 4.52
N VAL A 290 9.06 -5.36 4.41
CA VAL A 290 8.10 -5.45 5.52
C VAL A 290 7.16 -6.64 5.32
N THR A 291 6.70 -7.27 6.39
CA THR A 291 5.65 -8.30 6.29
C THR A 291 4.31 -7.69 5.99
N ASP A 292 3.39 -8.50 5.48
CA ASP A 292 1.97 -8.21 5.64
C ASP A 292 1.51 -8.45 7.09
N TRP A 293 0.23 -8.16 7.35
CA TRP A 293 -0.38 -8.12 8.67
C TRP A 293 -0.26 -9.42 9.47
N GLY A 294 0.60 -9.41 10.49
CA GLY A 294 0.77 -10.51 11.44
C GLY A 294 1.45 -11.75 10.84
N GLU A 295 2.11 -11.63 9.68
CA GLU A 295 2.51 -12.81 8.91
C GLU A 295 3.61 -13.66 9.56
N VAL A 296 4.51 -13.07 10.37
CA VAL A 296 5.43 -13.87 11.20
C VAL A 296 4.64 -14.80 12.13
N ASN A 297 3.57 -14.30 12.75
CA ASN A 297 2.76 -15.11 13.66
C ASN A 297 1.99 -16.22 12.91
N ASN A 298 1.63 -15.97 11.65
CA ASN A 298 0.93 -16.93 10.80
C ASN A 298 1.76 -18.18 10.50
N LEU A 299 3.10 -18.13 10.59
CA LEU A 299 3.93 -19.34 10.50
C LEU A 299 3.52 -20.41 11.54
N GLN A 300 3.11 -19.97 12.73
CA GLN A 300 2.66 -20.86 13.81
C GLN A 300 1.14 -21.08 13.78
N SER A 301 0.35 -20.02 13.56
CA SER A 301 -1.11 -20.05 13.74
C SER A 301 -1.86 -20.55 12.49
N TRP A 302 -1.33 -20.29 11.30
CA TRP A 302 -1.97 -20.57 10.02
C TRP A 302 -1.21 -21.64 9.21
N HIS A 303 0.04 -21.36 8.84
CA HIS A 303 0.88 -22.27 8.04
C HIS A 303 1.28 -23.54 8.81
N ARG A 304 1.29 -23.49 10.14
CA ARG A 304 1.64 -24.60 11.04
C ARG A 304 3.02 -25.23 10.78
N VAL A 305 3.98 -24.44 10.29
CA VAL A 305 5.35 -24.90 10.00
C VAL A 305 6.28 -24.88 11.23
N VAL A 306 5.86 -24.21 12.30
CA VAL A 306 6.55 -24.16 13.60
C VAL A 306 5.57 -24.36 14.75
N ARG A 307 6.10 -24.70 15.93
CA ARG A 307 5.27 -24.99 17.13
C ARG A 307 5.00 -23.77 18.02
N THR A 308 5.88 -22.78 18.00
CA THR A 308 5.84 -21.61 18.90
C THR A 308 6.06 -20.32 18.11
N GLN A 309 5.63 -19.18 18.68
CA GLN A 309 5.87 -17.87 18.07
C GLN A 309 7.35 -17.51 18.02
N GLN A 310 8.10 -17.81 19.09
CA GLN A 310 9.57 -17.69 19.08
C GLN A 310 10.21 -18.50 17.94
N GLY A 311 9.72 -19.70 17.66
CA GLY A 311 10.20 -20.51 16.55
C GLY A 311 9.88 -19.91 15.18
N ALA A 312 8.78 -19.16 15.06
CA ALA A 312 8.47 -18.41 13.84
C ALA A 312 9.46 -17.27 13.62
N VAL A 313 9.74 -16.47 14.67
CA VAL A 313 10.72 -15.39 14.64
C VAL A 313 12.12 -15.93 14.29
N GLU A 314 12.54 -17.03 14.92
CA GLU A 314 13.82 -17.68 14.61
C GLU A 314 13.91 -18.14 13.16
N LEU A 315 12.86 -18.78 12.64
CA LEU A 315 12.80 -19.25 11.26
C LEU A 315 12.96 -18.09 10.26
N VAL A 316 12.26 -16.98 10.49
CA VAL A 316 12.34 -15.79 9.63
C VAL A 316 13.73 -15.16 9.68
N ILE A 317 14.31 -14.98 10.86
CA ILE A 317 15.67 -14.41 11.02
C ILE A 317 16.72 -15.28 10.34
N ALA A 318 16.64 -16.60 10.53
CA ALA A 318 17.60 -17.55 9.97
C ALA A 318 17.54 -17.63 8.45
N ASN A 319 16.35 -17.52 7.87
CA ASN A 319 16.14 -17.83 6.44
C ASN A 319 16.06 -16.59 5.55
N THR A 320 15.80 -15.40 6.08
CA THR A 320 15.37 -14.25 5.27
C THR A 320 16.06 -12.95 5.66
N SER A 321 16.03 -11.99 4.74
CA SER A 321 16.40 -10.59 4.94
C SER A 321 15.20 -9.70 5.29
N LEU A 322 14.14 -10.25 5.88
CA LEU A 322 13.00 -9.45 6.33
C LEU A 322 13.47 -8.38 7.30
N ASP A 323 13.15 -7.12 7.01
CA ASP A 323 13.65 -5.98 7.79
C ASP A 323 12.67 -5.56 8.89
N MET A 324 11.37 -5.52 8.59
CA MET A 324 10.34 -5.05 9.51
C MET A 324 9.19 -6.05 9.61
N SER A 325 8.75 -6.34 10.84
CA SER A 325 7.59 -7.18 11.13
C SER A 325 6.39 -6.29 11.48
N MET A 326 5.29 -6.46 10.75
CA MET A 326 3.98 -5.91 11.07
C MET A 326 3.29 -6.83 12.10
N VAL A 327 3.46 -6.57 13.40
CA VAL A 327 3.06 -7.46 14.52
C VAL A 327 1.63 -7.23 15.01
N PRO A 328 0.88 -6.39 14.29
CA PRO A 328 0.11 -5.21 14.73
C PRO A 328 -0.19 -4.99 16.23
N PHE A 329 -0.46 -6.03 17.02
CA PHE A 329 -1.17 -5.92 18.30
C PHE A 329 -0.39 -6.38 19.53
N SER A 330 0.94 -6.52 19.42
CA SER A 330 1.79 -6.88 20.54
C SER A 330 3.23 -6.47 20.30
N THR A 331 3.96 -6.20 21.39
CA THR A 331 5.42 -6.01 21.38
C THR A 331 6.19 -7.32 21.52
N ASP A 332 5.52 -8.48 21.64
CA ASP A 332 6.15 -9.79 21.89
C ASP A 332 7.23 -10.15 20.86
N PHE A 333 7.12 -9.65 19.63
CA PHE A 333 8.15 -9.80 18.62
C PHE A 333 9.52 -9.32 19.13
N ILE A 334 9.59 -8.18 19.81
CA ILE A 334 10.84 -7.62 20.34
C ILE A 334 11.47 -8.60 21.33
N ASP A 335 10.69 -9.11 22.29
CA ASP A 335 11.19 -10.05 23.30
C ASP A 335 11.60 -11.39 22.68
N GLN A 336 10.85 -11.88 21.68
CA GLN A 336 11.19 -13.10 20.96
C GLN A 336 12.49 -12.95 20.18
N VAL A 337 12.72 -11.82 19.49
CA VAL A 337 13.98 -11.56 18.79
C VAL A 337 15.15 -11.50 19.78
N LYS A 338 14.97 -10.89 20.97
CA LYS A 338 16.01 -10.87 22.02
C LYS A 338 16.38 -12.29 22.48
N ILE A 339 15.39 -13.16 22.67
CA ILE A 339 15.63 -14.56 23.04
C ILE A 339 16.37 -15.30 21.92
N VAL A 340 15.93 -15.14 20.67
CA VAL A 340 16.57 -15.77 19.50
C VAL A 340 18.02 -15.32 19.36
N LEU A 341 18.30 -14.03 19.52
CA LEU A 341 19.65 -13.47 19.44
C LEU A 341 20.55 -13.95 20.58
N SER A 342 20.02 -14.03 21.80
CA SER A 342 20.75 -14.58 22.96
C SER A 342 21.20 -16.02 22.72
N ASN A 343 20.32 -16.83 22.10
CA ASN A 343 20.62 -18.22 21.75
C ASN A 343 21.53 -18.33 20.50
N ASN A 344 21.48 -17.35 19.61
CA ASN A 344 22.20 -17.35 18.34
C ASN A 344 22.87 -15.98 18.08
N PRO A 345 23.98 -15.65 18.76
CA PRO A 345 24.62 -14.33 18.65
C PRO A 345 25.10 -13.98 17.23
N GLY A 346 25.30 -14.99 16.37
CA GLY A 346 25.70 -14.79 14.96
C GLY A 346 24.67 -14.06 14.10
N TYR A 347 23.45 -13.82 14.59
CA TYR A 347 22.43 -13.05 13.87
C TYR A 347 22.54 -11.53 14.06
N GLU A 348 23.43 -11.02 14.91
CA GLU A 348 23.56 -9.58 15.17
C GLU A 348 23.79 -8.77 13.88
N ASP A 349 24.76 -9.14 13.05
CA ASP A 349 25.07 -8.42 11.80
C ASP A 349 23.89 -8.39 10.83
N ARG A 350 23.11 -9.48 10.79
CA ARG A 350 21.88 -9.57 9.99
C ARG A 350 20.85 -8.56 10.48
N LEU A 351 20.60 -8.49 11.80
CA LEU A 351 19.64 -7.56 12.39
C LEU A 351 20.08 -6.09 12.18
N ARG A 352 21.37 -5.80 12.35
CA ARG A 352 21.93 -4.46 12.06
C ARG A 352 21.77 -4.08 10.60
N SER A 353 21.96 -5.02 9.67
CA SER A 353 21.72 -4.78 8.24
C SER A 353 20.26 -4.41 7.95
N SER A 354 19.31 -5.05 8.63
CA SER A 354 17.89 -4.69 8.54
C SER A 354 17.59 -3.32 9.11
N ALA A 355 18.09 -3.01 10.30
CA ALA A 355 17.96 -1.67 10.88
C ALA A 355 18.57 -0.60 9.96
N LYS A 356 19.71 -0.85 9.30
CA LYS A 356 20.32 0.08 8.35
C LYS A 356 19.38 0.45 7.22
N ARG A 357 18.70 -0.52 6.60
CA ARG A 357 17.72 -0.24 5.52
C ARG A 357 16.55 0.59 6.01
N ILE A 358 16.06 0.31 7.21
CA ILE A 358 14.98 1.08 7.83
C ILE A 358 15.42 2.52 8.09
N ILE A 359 16.62 2.72 8.66
CA ILE A 359 17.16 4.06 8.91
C ILE A 359 17.44 4.79 7.59
N LYS A 360 17.98 4.11 6.58
CA LYS A 360 18.18 4.67 5.23
C LYS A 360 16.86 5.16 4.64
N MET A 361 15.80 4.36 4.68
CA MET A 361 14.47 4.77 4.20
C MET A 361 13.96 6.01 4.96
N LYS A 362 14.16 6.10 6.28
CA LYS A 362 13.78 7.29 7.07
C LYS A 362 14.57 8.53 6.69
N LEU A 363 15.85 8.38 6.36
CA LEU A 363 16.70 9.48 5.87
C LEU A 363 16.31 9.90 4.44
N GLU A 364 16.01 8.95 3.56
CA GLU A 364 15.53 9.20 2.19
C GLU A 364 14.21 9.99 2.20
N MET A 365 13.32 9.73 3.16
CA MET A 365 12.09 10.50 3.39
C MET A 365 12.31 11.83 4.12
N GLY A 366 13.54 12.14 4.56
CA GLY A 366 13.87 13.37 5.28
C GLY A 366 13.33 13.44 6.72
N LEU A 367 12.94 12.31 7.33
CA LEU A 367 12.24 12.30 8.62
C LEU A 367 13.11 12.74 9.80
N TYR A 368 14.44 12.67 9.67
CA TYR A 368 15.35 13.19 10.70
C TYR A 368 15.39 14.72 10.74
N ASP A 369 15.15 15.38 9.60
CA ASP A 369 15.11 16.83 9.50
C ASP A 369 13.69 17.37 9.68
N THR A 370 12.71 16.71 9.07
CA THR A 370 11.28 17.05 9.14
C THR A 370 10.46 15.81 9.52
N PRO A 371 10.29 15.51 10.83
CA PRO A 371 9.63 14.28 11.29
C PRO A 371 8.16 14.13 10.88
N VAL A 372 7.52 15.23 10.49
CA VAL A 372 6.15 15.28 9.97
C VAL A 372 6.17 16.14 8.70
N PRO A 373 6.43 15.58 7.51
CA PRO A 373 6.53 16.35 6.27
C PRO A 373 5.14 16.79 5.76
N GLY A 374 5.09 17.54 4.65
CA GLY A 374 3.84 17.87 3.94
C GLY A 374 2.97 19.03 4.48
N GLU A 375 3.44 19.85 5.43
CA GLU A 375 2.64 20.96 6.00
C GLU A 375 2.09 21.92 4.94
N GLY A 376 2.92 22.26 3.95
CA GLY A 376 2.53 23.17 2.87
C GLY A 376 1.51 22.62 1.88
N ASN A 377 1.15 21.33 1.99
CA ASN A 377 0.20 20.67 1.09
C ASN A 377 -1.19 20.48 1.72
N VAL A 378 -1.40 20.87 2.98
CA VAL A 378 -2.69 20.65 3.67
C VAL A 378 -3.85 21.31 2.93
N ASP A 379 -3.67 22.54 2.43
CA ASP A 379 -4.71 23.27 1.68
C ASP A 379 -4.93 22.73 0.27
N LEU A 380 -4.08 21.82 -0.22
CA LEU A 380 -4.22 21.18 -1.53
C LEU A 380 -5.06 19.91 -1.47
N VAL A 381 -5.30 19.34 -0.29
CA VAL A 381 -6.06 18.08 -0.15
C VAL A 381 -7.50 18.31 -0.61
N GLY A 382 -7.95 17.54 -1.61
CA GLY A 382 -9.32 17.64 -2.11
C GLY A 382 -9.56 18.83 -3.04
N ASN A 383 -8.52 19.39 -3.67
CA ASN A 383 -8.71 20.55 -4.54
C ASN A 383 -9.32 20.17 -5.91
N ASP A 384 -9.87 21.18 -6.60
CA ASP A 384 -10.55 20.99 -7.90
C ASP A 384 -9.66 20.39 -8.99
N ASP A 385 -8.36 20.72 -9.01
CA ASP A 385 -7.42 20.18 -10.01
C ASP A 385 -7.24 18.67 -9.82
N ASP A 386 -7.17 18.19 -8.57
CA ASP A 386 -7.07 16.76 -8.29
C ASP A 386 -8.35 16.01 -8.66
N VAL A 387 -9.52 16.62 -8.40
CA VAL A 387 -10.83 16.08 -8.79
C VAL A 387 -10.89 15.92 -10.31
N VAL A 388 -10.36 16.90 -11.07
CA VAL A 388 -10.26 16.80 -12.54
C VAL A 388 -9.39 15.63 -12.97
N GLU A 389 -8.24 15.40 -12.32
CA GLU A 389 -7.36 14.28 -12.68
C GLU A 389 -7.98 12.92 -12.35
N ALA A 390 -8.65 12.78 -11.20
CA ALA A 390 -9.38 11.57 -10.87
C ALA A 390 -10.52 11.30 -11.86
N LEU A 391 -11.24 12.34 -12.27
CA LEU A 391 -12.29 12.26 -13.28
C LEU A 391 -11.75 11.89 -14.66
N ASN A 392 -10.57 12.39 -15.05
CA ASN A 392 -9.92 12.01 -16.31
C ASN A 392 -9.55 10.52 -16.30
N LEU A 393 -8.96 10.02 -15.21
CA LEU A 393 -8.68 8.60 -15.07
C LEU A 393 -9.96 7.76 -15.09
N ALA A 394 -11.02 8.21 -14.42
CA ALA A 394 -12.32 7.54 -14.45
C ALA A 394 -12.86 7.42 -15.87
N ARG A 395 -12.85 8.53 -16.63
CA ARG A 395 -13.31 8.57 -18.04
C ARG A 395 -12.51 7.64 -18.95
N GLU A 396 -11.19 7.64 -18.83
CA GLU A 396 -10.32 6.77 -19.66
C GLU A 396 -10.39 5.29 -19.24
N SER A 397 -10.87 4.99 -18.04
CA SER A 397 -11.04 3.61 -17.57
C SER A 397 -12.33 2.91 -18.04
N ILE A 398 -13.27 3.64 -18.65
CA ILE A 398 -14.56 3.08 -19.08
C ILE A 398 -14.37 2.24 -20.36
N VAL A 399 -14.59 0.94 -20.24
CA VAL A 399 -14.54 0.01 -21.38
C VAL A 399 -15.93 -0.13 -22.02
N LEU A 400 -16.11 0.41 -23.23
CA LEU A 400 -17.34 0.25 -24.00
C LEU A 400 -17.43 -1.15 -24.63
N LEU A 401 -18.07 -2.08 -23.92
CA LEU A 401 -18.20 -3.47 -24.38
C LEU A 401 -19.23 -3.65 -25.50
N LYS A 402 -20.26 -2.81 -25.55
CA LYS A 402 -21.36 -2.92 -26.50
C LYS A 402 -22.03 -1.57 -26.76
N ASN A 403 -22.32 -1.25 -28.02
CA ASN A 403 -23.04 -0.04 -28.42
C ASN A 403 -23.90 -0.28 -29.68
N ASP A 404 -24.93 -1.12 -29.56
CA ASP A 404 -25.83 -1.42 -30.68
C ASP A 404 -26.59 -0.17 -31.12
N ASN A 405 -26.75 -0.02 -32.45
CA ASN A 405 -27.49 1.09 -33.06
C ASN A 405 -27.01 2.49 -32.66
N ASN A 406 -25.75 2.63 -32.22
CA ASN A 406 -25.19 3.88 -31.70
C ASN A 406 -26.05 4.48 -30.59
N LEU A 407 -26.50 3.66 -29.64
CA LEU A 407 -27.29 4.11 -28.48
C LEU A 407 -26.56 5.18 -27.67
N LEU A 408 -25.25 5.02 -27.47
CA LEU A 408 -24.39 6.00 -26.84
C LEU A 408 -23.66 6.85 -27.90
N PRO A 409 -23.44 8.16 -27.65
CA PRO A 409 -23.76 8.89 -26.40
C PRO A 409 -25.24 9.28 -26.28
N LEU A 410 -25.73 9.37 -25.03
CA LEU A 410 -27.04 9.96 -24.75
C LEU A 410 -27.02 11.46 -25.04
N THR A 411 -28.14 12.00 -25.51
CA THR A 411 -28.30 13.44 -25.77
C THR A 411 -29.15 14.11 -24.72
N ASN A 412 -28.97 15.42 -24.52
CA ASN A 412 -29.82 16.20 -23.62
C ASN A 412 -31.32 16.03 -23.96
N GLY A 413 -32.17 15.86 -22.95
CA GLY A 413 -33.60 15.62 -23.12
C GLY A 413 -33.99 14.17 -23.41
N THR A 414 -33.03 13.23 -23.45
CA THR A 414 -33.33 11.80 -23.56
C THR A 414 -34.08 11.35 -22.30
N SER A 415 -35.25 10.74 -22.45
CA SER A 415 -35.94 10.12 -21.31
C SER A 415 -35.23 8.82 -20.91
N VAL A 416 -34.82 8.73 -19.64
CA VAL A 416 -34.07 7.62 -19.08
C VAL A 416 -34.85 6.98 -17.94
N PHE A 417 -35.02 5.67 -18.00
CA PHE A 417 -35.42 4.87 -16.84
C PHE A 417 -34.17 4.20 -16.26
N LEU A 418 -33.80 4.58 -15.04
CA LEU A 418 -32.59 4.13 -14.35
C LEU A 418 -32.95 3.14 -13.23
N THR A 419 -32.20 2.05 -13.11
CA THR A 419 -32.43 1.02 -12.09
C THR A 419 -31.13 0.33 -11.65
N GLY A 420 -31.14 -0.26 -10.45
CA GLY A 420 -30.01 -0.99 -9.87
C GLY A 420 -29.49 -0.35 -8.57
N PHE A 421 -29.14 -1.20 -7.60
CA PHE A 421 -28.77 -0.79 -6.24
C PHE A 421 -27.52 0.10 -6.12
N SER A 422 -26.68 0.15 -7.15
CA SER A 422 -25.46 0.95 -7.17
C SER A 422 -25.61 2.27 -7.90
N MET A 423 -26.77 2.56 -8.48
CA MET A 423 -26.93 3.72 -9.37
C MET A 423 -26.92 5.05 -8.63
N ASP A 424 -27.35 5.08 -7.36
CA ASP A 424 -27.32 6.29 -6.53
C ASP A 424 -26.49 6.11 -5.24
N ASP A 425 -25.39 5.35 -5.35
CA ASP A 425 -24.50 5.04 -4.22
C ASP A 425 -23.03 5.19 -4.65
N ILE A 426 -22.36 6.23 -4.13
CA ILE A 426 -20.94 6.51 -4.40
C ILE A 426 -20.05 5.48 -3.69
N GLY A 427 -20.44 5.05 -2.49
CA GLY A 427 -19.73 4.01 -1.75
C GLY A 427 -19.57 2.71 -2.54
N TYR A 428 -20.65 2.24 -3.18
CA TYR A 428 -20.58 1.08 -4.07
C TYR A 428 -19.76 1.31 -5.34
N GLN A 429 -19.64 2.55 -5.82
CA GLN A 429 -18.76 2.87 -6.95
C GLN A 429 -17.28 2.86 -6.57
N CYS A 430 -16.95 3.29 -5.34
CA CYS A 430 -15.57 3.31 -4.84
C CYS A 430 -15.06 1.90 -4.45
N GLY A 431 -15.92 1.09 -3.82
CA GLY A 431 -15.61 -0.28 -3.41
C GLY A 431 -14.81 -0.38 -2.11
N GLY A 432 -14.01 -1.45 -1.99
CA GLY A 432 -13.14 -1.67 -0.83
C GLY A 432 -12.02 -0.63 -0.75
N TRP A 433 -11.38 -0.51 0.41
CA TRP A 433 -10.33 0.49 0.67
C TRP A 433 -10.78 1.94 0.54
N SER A 434 -12.06 2.24 0.75
CA SER A 434 -12.61 3.60 0.69
C SER A 434 -13.28 3.96 2.01
N ILE A 435 -12.71 4.91 2.77
CA ILE A 435 -13.09 5.30 4.14
C ILE A 435 -12.87 4.20 5.19
N TYR A 436 -13.35 2.99 4.93
CA TYR A 436 -13.15 1.79 5.74
C TYR A 436 -12.49 0.68 4.91
N TRP A 437 -11.94 -0.33 5.59
CA TRP A 437 -11.30 -1.47 4.92
C TRP A 437 -12.20 -2.16 3.88
N GLN A 438 -13.43 -2.54 4.26
CA GLN A 438 -14.39 -3.18 3.36
C GLN A 438 -15.20 -2.16 2.52
N GLY A 439 -14.86 -0.87 2.60
CA GLY A 439 -15.71 0.19 2.08
C GLY A 439 -16.94 0.47 2.96
N THR A 440 -17.79 1.36 2.48
CA THR A 440 -19.12 1.68 3.04
C THR A 440 -20.06 1.98 1.89
N SER A 441 -21.36 1.81 2.09
CA SER A 441 -22.41 2.32 1.19
C SER A 441 -22.75 3.77 1.55
N GLY A 442 -23.47 4.43 0.65
CA GLY A 442 -24.00 5.79 0.81
C GLY A 442 -23.08 6.89 0.25
N ASN A 443 -23.59 8.12 0.28
CA ASN A 443 -23.00 9.27 -0.41
C ASN A 443 -22.32 10.26 0.55
N ASP A 444 -22.73 10.29 1.82
CA ASP A 444 -22.35 11.34 2.79
C ASP A 444 -20.84 11.43 3.08
N TYR A 445 -20.10 10.33 2.91
CA TYR A 445 -18.65 10.30 3.14
C TYR A 445 -17.82 10.76 1.92
N PHE A 446 -18.44 10.97 0.77
CA PHE A 446 -17.75 11.18 -0.50
C PHE A 446 -18.00 12.60 -1.02
N ALA A 447 -17.39 13.59 -0.37
CA ALA A 447 -17.65 15.01 -0.63
C ALA A 447 -17.43 15.46 -2.09
N HIS A 448 -16.53 14.79 -2.82
CA HIS A 448 -16.22 15.06 -4.23
C HIS A 448 -16.88 14.09 -5.21
N GLY A 449 -17.61 13.10 -4.69
CA GLY A 449 -18.22 12.06 -5.49
C GLY A 449 -19.48 12.55 -6.19
N MET A 450 -19.79 11.90 -7.31
CA MET A 450 -21.04 12.07 -8.05
C MET A 450 -21.57 10.68 -8.34
N SER A 451 -22.81 10.41 -7.98
CA SER A 451 -23.40 9.11 -8.26
C SER A 451 -23.66 8.92 -9.76
N VAL A 452 -23.82 7.68 -10.22
CA VAL A 452 -24.19 7.42 -11.63
C VAL A 452 -25.51 8.11 -11.98
N LYS A 453 -26.48 8.11 -11.07
CA LYS A 453 -27.76 8.79 -11.20
C LYS A 453 -27.56 10.30 -11.34
N GLU A 454 -26.82 10.93 -10.42
CA GLU A 454 -26.53 12.37 -10.48
C GLU A 454 -25.81 12.75 -11.78
N GLY A 455 -24.89 11.91 -12.25
CA GLY A 455 -24.19 12.11 -13.52
C GLY A 455 -25.11 12.02 -14.73
N ILE A 456 -26.06 11.09 -14.74
CA ILE A 456 -27.08 10.97 -15.80
C ILE A 456 -28.04 12.16 -15.75
N GLU A 457 -28.54 12.52 -14.57
CA GLU A 457 -29.43 13.68 -14.38
C GLU A 457 -28.75 14.98 -14.86
N SER A 458 -27.46 15.14 -14.58
CA SER A 458 -26.66 16.27 -15.06
C SER A 458 -26.49 16.29 -16.59
N LEU A 459 -26.55 15.14 -17.25
CA LEU A 459 -26.40 15.00 -18.71
C LEU A 459 -27.71 15.22 -19.48
N VAL A 460 -28.81 14.60 -19.03
CA VAL A 460 -30.08 14.57 -19.77
C VAL A 460 -31.17 15.49 -19.20
N GLY A 461 -30.96 16.01 -17.99
CA GLY A 461 -31.91 16.82 -17.23
C GLY A 461 -32.75 15.99 -16.27
N THR A 462 -32.84 16.43 -15.02
CA THR A 462 -33.50 15.71 -13.91
C THR A 462 -34.93 15.26 -14.22
N ASP A 463 -35.74 16.12 -14.85
CA ASP A 463 -37.14 15.82 -15.19
C ASP A 463 -37.32 14.68 -16.22
N THR A 464 -36.23 14.27 -16.87
CA THR A 464 -36.24 13.20 -17.88
C THR A 464 -35.80 11.84 -17.33
N VAL A 465 -35.33 11.81 -16.08
CA VAL A 465 -34.87 10.60 -15.40
C VAL A 465 -35.95 10.11 -14.46
N THR A 466 -36.37 8.86 -14.63
CA THR A 466 -37.14 8.13 -13.62
C THR A 466 -36.22 7.09 -13.00
N PHE A 467 -36.07 7.11 -11.67
CA PHE A 467 -35.23 6.16 -10.95
C PHE A 467 -36.08 5.17 -10.15
N PHE A 468 -35.71 3.90 -10.23
CA PHE A 468 -36.27 2.82 -9.44
C PHE A 468 -35.15 1.89 -9.00
N ASN A 469 -34.81 1.89 -7.72
CA ASN A 469 -33.69 1.12 -7.18
C ASN A 469 -33.83 -0.38 -7.48
N GLY A 470 -34.99 -0.97 -7.16
CA GLY A 470 -35.27 -2.37 -7.38
C GLY A 470 -34.81 -3.25 -6.21
N LEU A 471 -33.95 -4.25 -6.47
CA LEU A 471 -33.44 -5.13 -5.41
C LEU A 471 -32.21 -4.50 -4.74
N ALA A 472 -32.19 -4.50 -3.41
CA ALA A 472 -31.01 -4.22 -2.62
C ALA A 472 -29.93 -5.33 -2.78
N VAL A 473 -28.72 -5.06 -2.29
CA VAL A 473 -27.56 -5.98 -2.39
C VAL A 473 -27.84 -7.36 -1.79
N ASP A 474 -28.65 -7.42 -0.73
CA ASP A 474 -29.05 -8.66 -0.06
C ASP A 474 -30.24 -9.38 -0.71
N GLY A 475 -30.75 -8.85 -1.83
CA GLY A 475 -31.89 -9.38 -2.57
C GLY A 475 -33.26 -8.98 -2.00
N THR A 476 -33.32 -8.05 -1.05
CA THR A 476 -34.58 -7.52 -0.51
C THR A 476 -35.11 -6.32 -1.32
N TYR A 477 -36.37 -5.96 -1.09
CA TYR A 477 -36.99 -4.73 -1.59
C TYR A 477 -37.25 -3.79 -0.42
N SER A 478 -37.12 -2.48 -0.63
CA SER A 478 -37.65 -1.51 0.33
C SER A 478 -39.18 -1.39 0.21
N ASP A 479 -39.84 -0.90 1.26
CA ASP A 479 -41.28 -0.59 1.18
C ASP A 479 -41.57 0.46 0.08
N GLU A 480 -40.62 1.37 -0.18
CA GLU A 480 -40.71 2.36 -1.25
C GLU A 480 -40.68 1.70 -2.64
N ASP A 481 -39.80 0.72 -2.84
CA ASP A 481 -39.71 -0.08 -4.09
C ASP A 481 -41.01 -0.86 -4.37
N LEU A 482 -41.77 -1.23 -3.34
CA LEU A 482 -43.03 -1.96 -3.50
C LEU A 482 -44.22 -1.04 -3.83
N THR A 483 -44.04 0.27 -3.73
CA THR A 483 -45.09 1.28 -3.93
C THR A 483 -44.94 2.11 -5.21
N THR A 484 -43.80 1.99 -5.89
CA THR A 484 -43.52 2.59 -7.22
C THR A 484 -44.06 1.72 -8.35
#